data_AF-A0A2V7D6B4-F1
#
_entry.id   AF-A0A2V7D6B4-F1
#
_cell.length_a   1.000
_cell.length_b   1.000
_cell.length_c   1.000
_cell.angle_alpha   90.00
_cell.angle_beta   90.00
_cell.angle_gamma   90.00
#
_symmetry.space_group_name_H-M   'P 1'
#
loop_
_entity.id
_entity.type
_entity.pdbx_description
1 polymer ?
#
loop_
_entity_poly.entity_id
_entity_poly.type
_entity_poly.pdbx_seq_one_letter_code
_entity_poly.pdbx_strand_id
1 'polypeptide(L)'
;MSSSSTGGRRRSGDPSKPTRVGRAWAPGVKLVLSESVERPGLQGPDSRVGTGRAMTEPRKRVALWQLALLTLAYFAAGKLGLALAVVNVSVSPVWPPTGIAFASFLLLGPRIWPAIFFGAFLVNVTTTGSIAPSIGIAIGNTCEGRLGAELVRLFANGRAVFDRARDVFKFVVLAGLFSTTVSATIGISSLTLGGHAGWREYPAIWFTWWLGDAVGALVVGPVLVLWSVGGGVLQSRLRLLEEVGLFGTVVAVGALVFFGFVGQPLTFLCVPPLVWAAFRFRPRETATAITILSGLAIWGTIHGLGPFADGPPNESLLLLQAFLGTMAVMSILIAAVVVERKRDEAALEHLASIVESSDDAIVSKTLEGVVTSWNAGAELLYGYSAAEAIGRPISVIVPPDHPDELSRVLARLKRGEHVQPYETARIRKDGTLVQVSVTVSPLRSSSGSIIGASAIGRDITEKKRVDAALREAATLRSVTSLAVAAAHEINNPLTVVSGELQLLTREVGGRWSSRITAMLEALERIREVVLRMNQITRLVPAERQRHLPEMLDLGKSSGRAEPPADDPERLA
;
A
#
# COMPACT_ATOMS: atom_id res chain seq x y z
N MET A 1 38.57 -45.27 -53.50
CA MET A 1 38.92 -44.53 -52.27
C MET A 1 37.66 -44.46 -51.40
N SER A 2 37.81 -44.84 -50.14
CA SER A 2 36.76 -45.34 -49.25
C SER A 2 35.71 -44.33 -48.79
N SER A 3 34.55 -44.89 -48.49
CA SER A 3 33.24 -44.36 -48.14
C SER A 3 33.04 -43.88 -46.68
N SER A 4 32.22 -42.82 -46.55
CA SER A 4 31.19 -42.50 -45.53
C SER A 4 31.15 -43.15 -44.13
N SER A 5 31.04 -42.33 -43.08
CA SER A 5 29.84 -42.15 -42.23
C SER A 5 30.20 -41.76 -40.78
N THR A 6 29.50 -40.75 -40.25
CA THR A 6 29.57 -40.24 -38.88
C THR A 6 28.52 -40.91 -37.99
N GLY A 7 28.96 -41.46 -36.86
CA GLY A 7 28.10 -42.01 -35.81
C GLY A 7 27.81 -41.00 -34.69
N GLY A 8 26.58 -41.04 -34.16
CA GLY A 8 26.16 -40.29 -32.98
C GLY A 8 25.19 -41.11 -32.11
N ARG A 9 25.65 -41.44 -30.90
CA ARG A 9 24.91 -41.91 -29.69
C ARG A 9 25.65 -41.22 -28.52
N ARG A 10 25.08 -40.76 -27.40
CA ARG A 10 23.89 -41.13 -26.61
C ARG A 10 23.75 -40.15 -25.40
N ARG A 11 22.57 -40.20 -24.74
CA ARG A 11 22.22 -39.81 -23.32
C ARG A 11 22.07 -38.32 -23.01
N SER A 12 21.24 -37.84 -22.07
CA SER A 12 20.11 -38.32 -21.24
C SER A 12 19.59 -37.06 -20.51
N GLY A 13 18.27 -36.92 -20.27
CA GLY A 13 17.67 -35.73 -19.65
C GLY A 13 17.79 -35.64 -18.12
N ASP A 14 17.53 -34.43 -17.60
CA ASP A 14 17.19 -34.14 -16.20
C ASP A 14 15.97 -33.18 -16.16
N PRO A 15 14.87 -33.50 -15.45
CA PRO A 15 13.63 -32.74 -15.46
C PRO A 15 13.47 -31.86 -14.22
N SER A 16 13.79 -30.56 -14.32
CA SER A 16 13.49 -29.60 -13.24
C SER A 16 13.35 -28.15 -13.72
N LYS A 17 12.43 -27.87 -14.66
CA LYS A 17 11.93 -26.50 -14.93
C LYS A 17 10.47 -26.52 -15.38
N PRO A 18 9.54 -25.80 -14.71
CA PRO A 18 8.18 -25.65 -15.22
C PRO A 18 8.14 -24.56 -16.30
N THR A 19 7.72 -24.95 -17.50
CA THR A 19 7.34 -24.07 -18.62
C THR A 19 6.10 -23.26 -18.27
N ARG A 20 6.22 -21.92 -18.30
CA ARG A 20 5.09 -20.98 -18.21
C ARG A 20 4.18 -21.14 -19.42
N VAL A 21 2.90 -21.46 -19.19
CA VAL A 21 1.82 -21.30 -20.17
C VAL A 21 0.94 -20.15 -19.68
N GLY A 22 0.87 -19.07 -20.46
CA GLY A 22 0.04 -17.90 -20.17
C GLY A 22 -1.43 -18.14 -20.49
N ARG A 23 -2.34 -17.64 -19.64
CA ARG A 23 -3.76 -17.46 -19.97
C ARG A 23 -4.04 -15.99 -20.21
N ALA A 24 -4.80 -15.73 -21.27
CA ALA A 24 -5.33 -14.42 -21.64
C ALA A 24 -6.36 -13.94 -20.61
N TRP A 25 -6.27 -12.66 -20.24
CA TRP A 25 -7.23 -11.97 -19.38
C TRP A 25 -8.21 -11.18 -20.26
N ALA A 26 -9.48 -11.17 -19.88
CA ALA A 26 -10.48 -10.24 -20.42
C ALA A 26 -10.17 -8.80 -19.96
N PRO A 27 -10.42 -7.77 -20.78
CA PRO A 27 -10.02 -6.39 -20.48
C PRO A 27 -11.01 -5.72 -19.54
N GLY A 28 -10.54 -5.21 -18.37
CA GLY A 28 -11.39 -4.31 -17.60
C GLY A 28 -11.16 -4.14 -16.09
N VAL A 29 -10.02 -4.50 -15.49
CA VAL A 29 -9.68 -4.04 -14.13
C VAL A 29 -8.17 -3.79 -14.04
N LYS A 30 -7.76 -2.52 -14.03
CA LYS A 30 -6.37 -2.12 -13.75
C LYS A 30 -6.16 -2.20 -12.23
N LEU A 31 -5.67 -3.35 -11.75
CA LEU A 31 -5.07 -3.47 -10.42
C LEU A 31 -3.72 -2.77 -10.42
N VAL A 32 -3.65 -1.58 -9.84
CA VAL A 32 -2.39 -0.94 -9.47
C VAL A 32 -2.02 -1.44 -8.08
N LEU A 33 -1.19 -2.48 -8.01
CA LEU A 33 -0.52 -2.87 -6.78
C LEU A 33 0.54 -1.81 -6.47
N SER A 34 0.30 -0.96 -5.47
CA SER A 34 1.32 -0.08 -4.91
C SER A 34 2.28 -0.87 -4.02
N GLU A 35 3.54 -0.49 -4.08
CA GLU A 35 4.72 -1.14 -3.50
C GLU A 35 4.62 -1.47 -2.00
N SER A 36 5.16 -2.66 -1.68
CA SER A 36 5.83 -3.06 -0.43
C SER A 36 5.21 -2.63 0.91
N VAL A 37 4.39 -3.50 1.49
CA VAL A 37 4.19 -3.58 2.94
C VAL A 37 5.39 -4.31 3.56
N GLU A 38 6.38 -3.55 4.03
CA GLU A 38 7.41 -4.09 4.93
C GLU A 38 6.77 -4.51 6.26
N ARG A 39 7.00 -5.77 6.65
CA ARG A 39 6.56 -6.34 7.93
C ARG A 39 7.50 -5.89 9.05
N PRO A 40 7.02 -5.54 10.26
CA PRO A 40 7.88 -5.34 11.43
C PRO A 40 8.47 -6.68 11.88
N GLY A 41 9.79 -6.71 12.09
CA GLY A 41 10.57 -7.91 12.35
C GLY A 41 10.33 -8.56 13.72
N LEU A 42 10.26 -9.89 13.71
CA LEU A 42 10.55 -10.76 14.84
C LEU A 42 12.00 -11.25 14.67
N GLN A 43 12.89 -10.87 15.59
CA GLN A 43 14.27 -11.38 15.65
C GLN A 43 14.28 -12.74 16.34
N GLY A 44 14.80 -13.76 15.64
CA GLY A 44 15.34 -14.99 16.23
C GLY A 44 16.85 -15.08 15.92
N PRO A 45 17.66 -15.69 16.79
CA PRO A 45 19.12 -15.62 16.71
C PRO A 45 19.69 -16.61 15.68
N ASP A 46 20.90 -16.29 15.21
CA ASP A 46 21.79 -17.08 14.35
C ASP A 46 21.49 -17.16 12.84
N SER A 47 22.14 -16.27 12.08
CA SER A 47 22.89 -16.66 10.88
C SER A 47 23.81 -15.54 10.38
N ARG A 48 25.09 -15.66 10.79
CA ARG A 48 26.34 -15.33 10.09
C ARG A 48 26.30 -14.28 8.96
N VAL A 49 26.94 -13.16 9.29
CA VAL A 49 27.71 -12.22 8.46
C VAL A 49 28.08 -12.75 7.06
N GLY A 50 27.46 -12.15 6.05
CA GLY A 50 27.92 -12.11 4.67
C GLY A 50 28.01 -10.66 4.22
N THR A 51 29.22 -10.13 4.09
CA THR A 51 29.55 -8.78 3.63
C THR A 51 29.19 -8.61 2.16
N GLY A 52 27.92 -8.27 1.89
CA GLY A 52 27.44 -7.84 0.59
C GLY A 52 27.68 -6.35 0.38
N ARG A 53 28.60 -6.02 -0.53
CA ARG A 53 28.84 -4.68 -1.11
C ARG A 53 27.49 -3.97 -1.37
N ALA A 54 27.24 -2.88 -0.66
CA ALA A 54 26.09 -2.02 -0.92
C ALA A 54 26.15 -1.53 -2.37
N MET A 55 25.17 -1.95 -3.18
CA MET A 55 24.87 -1.34 -4.47
C MET A 55 24.51 0.13 -4.21
N THR A 56 25.47 1.02 -4.39
CA THR A 56 25.26 2.46 -4.31
C THR A 56 24.28 2.87 -5.41
N GLU A 57 23.14 3.45 -5.04
CA GLU A 57 22.27 4.15 -5.98
C GLU A 57 23.08 5.09 -6.89
N PRO A 58 22.72 5.22 -8.18
CA PRO A 58 23.42 6.11 -9.10
C PRO A 58 23.34 7.55 -8.60
N ARG A 59 24.49 8.07 -8.17
CA ARG A 59 24.69 9.46 -7.70
C ARG A 59 24.24 10.45 -8.78
N LYS A 60 23.02 10.99 -8.69
CA LYS A 60 22.56 12.08 -9.58
C LYS A 60 23.58 13.23 -9.55
N ARG A 61 24.11 13.59 -10.72
CA ARG A 61 25.01 14.76 -10.85
C ARG A 61 24.15 16.03 -10.73
N VAL A 62 24.42 16.83 -9.72
CA VAL A 62 23.98 18.23 -9.69
C VAL A 62 24.86 18.96 -10.69
N ALA A 63 24.31 19.41 -11.81
CA ALA A 63 25.07 20.22 -12.76
C ALA A 63 25.28 21.66 -12.24
N LEU A 64 26.05 22.45 -12.98
CA LEU A 64 26.52 23.77 -12.54
C LEU A 64 25.43 24.87 -12.55
N TRP A 65 24.50 24.83 -13.52
CA TRP A 65 23.38 25.78 -13.63
C TRP A 65 22.43 25.88 -12.40
N GLN A 66 21.88 24.79 -11.87
CA GLN A 66 21.23 24.62 -10.57
C GLN A 66 22.05 25.18 -9.40
N LEU A 67 23.38 24.98 -9.37
CA LEU A 67 24.20 25.60 -8.33
C LEU A 67 24.20 27.12 -8.46
N ALA A 68 24.37 27.65 -9.68
CA ALA A 68 24.30 29.08 -9.94
C ALA A 68 22.90 29.67 -9.64
N LEU A 69 21.83 28.98 -10.02
CA LEU A 69 20.46 29.36 -9.75
C LEU A 69 20.18 29.37 -8.24
N LEU A 70 20.66 28.37 -7.51
CA LEU A 70 20.52 28.30 -6.06
C LEU A 70 21.30 29.41 -5.36
N THR A 71 22.53 29.69 -5.80
CA THR A 71 23.32 30.83 -5.30
C THR A 71 22.58 32.14 -5.53
N LEU A 72 22.02 32.35 -6.72
CA LEU A 72 21.24 33.55 -7.05
C LEU A 72 19.96 33.65 -6.20
N ALA A 73 19.23 32.54 -6.05
CA ALA A 73 18.02 32.49 -5.23
C ALA A 73 18.32 32.80 -3.76
N TYR A 74 19.39 32.21 -3.21
CA TYR A 74 19.85 32.48 -1.85
C TYR A 74 20.27 33.95 -1.70
N PHE A 75 21.03 34.48 -2.66
CA PHE A 75 21.50 35.86 -2.64
C PHE A 75 20.34 36.86 -2.68
N ALA A 76 19.40 36.68 -3.61
CA ALA A 76 18.22 37.54 -3.74
C ALA A 76 17.34 37.48 -2.48
N ALA A 77 17.11 36.29 -1.95
CA ALA A 77 16.37 36.09 -0.69
C ALA A 77 17.07 36.75 0.51
N GLY A 78 18.41 36.67 0.57
CA GLY A 78 19.19 37.31 1.62
C GLY A 78 19.12 38.83 1.54
N LYS A 79 19.27 39.40 0.34
CA LYS A 79 19.12 40.84 0.12
C LYS A 79 17.70 41.33 0.41
N LEU A 80 16.68 40.55 0.04
CA LEU A 80 15.30 40.86 0.40
C LEU A 80 15.09 40.84 1.92
N GLY A 81 15.60 39.82 2.62
CA GLY A 81 15.53 39.77 4.09
C GLY A 81 16.21 40.96 4.75
N LEU A 82 17.39 41.35 4.29
CA LEU A 82 18.11 42.51 4.82
C LEU A 82 17.44 43.85 4.45
N ALA A 83 16.82 43.96 3.28
CA ALA A 83 16.03 45.14 2.91
C ALA A 83 14.79 45.33 3.82
N LEU A 84 14.37 44.26 4.49
CA LEU A 84 13.27 44.22 5.45
C LEU A 84 13.75 44.32 6.92
N ALA A 85 15.04 44.54 7.16
CA ALA A 85 15.62 44.67 8.50
C ALA A 85 15.32 46.04 9.12
N VAL A 86 14.90 46.07 10.39
CA VAL A 86 14.44 47.30 11.08
C VAL A 86 15.43 47.80 12.15
N VAL A 87 16.26 46.91 12.71
CA VAL A 87 17.05 47.20 13.94
C VAL A 87 18.56 47.19 13.68
N ASN A 88 19.04 46.17 12.97
CA ASN A 88 20.44 45.98 12.64
C ASN A 88 20.52 45.69 11.15
N VAL A 89 21.53 46.24 10.46
CA VAL A 89 21.76 46.05 9.01
C VAL A 89 21.89 44.57 8.63
N SER A 90 22.07 43.68 9.61
CA SER A 90 22.29 42.25 9.46
C SER A 90 21.20 41.34 10.07
N VAL A 91 20.14 41.88 10.69
CA VAL A 91 19.10 41.05 11.38
C VAL A 91 17.72 41.29 10.79
N SER A 92 17.15 40.24 10.19
CA SER A 92 15.84 40.26 9.52
C SER A 92 14.74 39.65 10.40
N PRO A 93 13.48 40.12 10.32
CA PRO A 93 12.34 39.47 10.98
C PRO A 93 12.19 38.00 10.60
N VAL A 94 12.41 37.67 9.34
CA VAL A 94 12.43 36.30 8.84
C VAL A 94 13.66 36.19 7.97
N TRP A 95 14.44 35.11 8.10
CA TRP A 95 15.56 34.85 7.21
C TRP A 95 15.21 33.76 6.18
N PRO A 96 14.58 34.11 5.03
CA PRO A 96 14.28 33.14 3.98
C PRO A 96 15.47 32.27 3.53
N PRO A 97 16.73 32.77 3.53
CA PRO A 97 17.86 31.95 3.14
C PRO A 97 18.05 30.69 4.01
N THR A 98 17.72 30.73 5.31
CA THR A 98 17.73 29.52 6.15
C THR A 98 16.78 28.45 5.62
N GLY A 99 15.52 28.83 5.32
CA GLY A 99 14.54 27.90 4.76
C GLY A 99 14.95 27.36 3.39
N ILE A 100 15.56 28.21 2.54
CA ILE A 100 16.11 27.82 1.23
C ILE A 100 17.27 26.82 1.42
N ALA A 101 18.22 27.10 2.31
CA ALA A 101 19.35 26.20 2.57
C ALA A 101 18.87 24.85 3.08
N PHE A 102 18.01 24.83 4.11
CA PHE A 102 17.42 23.62 4.65
C PHE A 102 16.73 22.80 3.56
N ALA A 103 15.78 23.41 2.83
CA ALA A 103 15.01 22.71 1.80
C ALA A 103 15.92 22.20 0.68
N SER A 104 16.88 23.00 0.24
CA SER A 104 17.81 22.61 -0.82
C SER A 104 18.71 21.45 -0.38
N PHE A 105 19.23 21.45 0.84
CA PHE A 105 20.06 20.34 1.33
C PHE A 105 19.24 19.05 1.52
N LEU A 106 17.98 19.17 1.96
CA LEU A 106 17.08 18.04 2.11
C LEU A 106 16.73 17.42 0.74
N LEU A 107 16.43 18.26 -0.25
CA LEU A 107 15.97 17.85 -1.58
C LEU A 107 17.12 17.45 -2.52
N LEU A 108 18.20 18.23 -2.58
CA LEU A 108 19.30 18.05 -3.55
C LEU A 108 20.53 17.34 -2.95
N GLY A 109 20.59 17.22 -1.62
CA GLY A 109 21.67 16.52 -0.91
C GLY A 109 22.88 17.41 -0.58
N PRO A 110 23.91 16.88 0.11
CA PRO A 110 24.98 17.69 0.72
C PRO A 110 25.95 18.34 -0.28
N ARG A 111 25.90 17.99 -1.57
CA ARG A 111 26.84 18.49 -2.60
C ARG A 111 26.59 19.94 -3.01
N ILE A 112 25.43 20.50 -2.67
CA ILE A 112 25.08 21.89 -3.00
C ILE A 112 25.77 22.92 -2.10
N TRP A 113 26.54 22.48 -1.10
CA TRP A 113 27.14 23.37 -0.11
C TRP A 113 27.91 24.55 -0.72
N PRO A 114 28.62 24.46 -1.88
CA PRO A 114 29.28 25.64 -2.44
C PRO A 114 28.28 26.71 -2.84
N ALA A 115 27.10 26.33 -3.33
CA ALA A 115 26.10 27.29 -3.78
C ALA A 115 25.53 28.11 -2.61
N ILE A 116 25.25 27.44 -1.48
CA ILE A 116 24.80 28.08 -0.24
C ILE A 116 25.92 28.95 0.35
N PHE A 117 27.15 28.43 0.39
CA PHE A 117 28.30 29.17 0.89
C PHE A 117 28.54 30.47 0.09
N PHE A 118 28.62 30.39 -1.24
CA PHE A 118 28.81 31.57 -2.07
C PHE A 118 27.63 32.53 -2.01
N GLY A 119 26.39 32.01 -1.94
CA GLY A 119 25.20 32.84 -1.74
C GLY A 119 25.30 33.64 -0.44
N ALA A 120 25.57 32.95 0.67
CA ALA A 120 25.73 33.58 1.98
C ALA A 120 26.91 34.55 2.03
N PHE A 121 28.06 34.19 1.46
CA PHE A 121 29.22 35.06 1.38
C PHE A 121 28.92 36.34 0.61
N LEU A 122 28.29 36.23 -0.57
CA LEU A 122 27.93 37.38 -1.39
C LEU A 122 26.93 38.30 -0.67
N VAL A 123 25.92 37.76 0.01
CA VAL A 123 24.97 38.56 0.79
C VAL A 123 25.71 39.37 1.86
N ASN A 124 26.61 38.75 2.61
CA ASN A 124 27.26 39.40 3.74
C ASN A 124 28.38 40.36 3.33
N VAL A 125 29.20 40.03 2.33
CA VAL A 125 30.30 40.89 1.89
C VAL A 125 29.78 42.17 1.23
N THR A 126 28.68 42.06 0.50
CA THR A 126 28.01 43.23 -0.11
C THR A 126 27.14 44.02 0.87
N THR A 127 27.08 43.61 2.14
CA THR A 127 26.31 44.31 3.19
C THR A 127 27.25 44.93 4.22
N THR A 128 28.19 44.15 4.75
CA THR A 128 29.15 44.59 5.76
C THR A 128 30.41 45.22 5.17
N GLY A 129 30.71 44.96 3.90
CA GLY A 129 31.97 45.36 3.25
C GLY A 129 33.21 44.59 3.73
N SER A 130 33.08 43.71 4.73
CA SER A 130 34.20 43.02 5.35
C SER A 130 34.28 41.55 4.95
N ILE A 131 35.44 41.14 4.43
CA ILE A 131 35.65 39.78 3.91
C ILE A 131 35.67 38.75 5.04
N ALA A 132 36.43 38.99 6.10
CA ALA A 132 36.67 37.99 7.14
C ALA A 132 35.39 37.59 7.93
N PRO A 133 34.57 38.54 8.44
CA PRO A 133 33.30 38.20 9.07
C PRO A 133 32.31 37.55 8.08
N SER A 134 32.32 37.97 6.81
CA SER A 134 31.45 37.41 5.78
C SER A 134 31.75 35.95 5.46
N ILE A 135 33.03 35.54 5.49
CA ILE A 135 33.41 34.13 5.39
C ILE A 135 32.86 33.35 6.59
N GLY A 136 33.04 33.88 7.80
CA GLY A 136 32.53 33.24 9.02
C GLY A 136 31.02 33.02 8.99
N ILE A 137 30.24 34.04 8.65
CA ILE A 137 28.78 33.94 8.51
C ILE A 137 28.40 32.92 7.41
N ALA A 138 29.12 32.92 6.28
CA ALA A 138 28.86 31.96 5.20
C ALA A 138 29.08 30.51 5.64
N ILE A 139 30.12 30.25 6.45
CA ILE A 139 30.35 28.94 7.08
C ILE A 139 29.17 28.59 8.00
N GLY A 140 28.77 29.51 8.88
CA GLY A 140 27.66 29.34 9.82
C GLY A 140 26.37 28.90 9.13
N ASN A 141 25.91 29.71 8.17
CA ASN A 141 24.67 29.46 7.42
C ASN A 141 24.71 28.15 6.62
N THR A 142 25.87 27.81 6.06
CA THR A 142 26.05 26.56 5.30
C THR A 142 25.98 25.35 6.24
N CYS A 143 26.62 25.44 7.41
CA CYS A 143 26.62 24.40 8.43
C CYS A 143 25.23 24.19 9.03
N GLU A 144 24.52 25.26 9.36
CA GLU A 144 23.12 25.24 9.81
C GLU A 144 22.24 24.47 8.82
N GLY A 145 22.15 24.91 7.57
CA GLY A 145 21.26 24.31 6.59
C GLY A 145 21.58 22.83 6.33
N ARG A 146 22.87 22.48 6.31
CA ARG A 146 23.31 21.09 6.16
C ARG A 146 22.96 20.25 7.38
N LEU A 147 23.25 20.73 8.58
CA LEU A 147 22.97 20.03 9.83
C LEU A 147 21.47 19.80 10.00
N GLY A 148 20.64 20.82 9.79
CA GLY A 148 19.18 20.71 9.88
C GLY A 148 18.61 19.68 8.90
N ALA A 149 19.09 19.68 7.66
CA ALA A 149 18.66 18.71 6.65
C ALA A 149 19.12 17.26 6.96
N GLU A 150 20.35 17.07 7.45
CA GLU A 150 20.85 15.75 7.86
C GLU A 150 20.09 15.21 9.07
N LEU A 151 19.84 16.03 10.10
CA LEU A 151 19.05 15.62 11.26
C LEU A 151 17.62 15.23 10.89
N VAL A 152 16.98 15.98 9.99
CA VAL A 152 15.64 15.63 9.49
C VAL A 152 15.67 14.35 8.64
N ARG A 153 16.72 14.14 7.85
CA ARG A 153 16.92 12.91 7.08
C ARG A 153 17.07 11.70 7.99
N LEU A 154 17.80 11.83 9.08
CA LEU A 154 18.10 10.74 10.01
C LEU A 154 16.94 10.44 10.96
N PHE A 155 16.23 11.47 11.44
CA PHE A 155 15.28 11.32 12.54
C PHE A 155 13.83 11.63 12.20
N ALA A 156 13.55 12.37 11.11
CA ALA A 156 12.22 12.92 10.81
C ALA A 156 11.76 12.60 9.37
N ASN A 157 12.02 11.38 8.90
CA ASN A 157 11.50 10.85 7.63
C ASN A 157 11.91 11.63 6.36
N GLY A 158 12.99 12.41 6.43
CA GLY A 158 13.61 13.06 5.29
C GLY A 158 12.65 13.94 4.48
N ARG A 159 12.44 13.63 3.19
CA ARG A 159 11.59 14.44 2.30
C ARG A 159 10.11 14.39 2.66
N ALA A 160 9.68 13.36 3.39
CA ALA A 160 8.29 13.18 3.83
C ALA A 160 8.09 13.69 5.27
N VAL A 161 8.92 14.61 5.75
CA VAL A 161 8.88 15.14 7.13
C VAL A 161 7.55 15.78 7.51
N PHE A 162 6.79 16.30 6.53
CA PHE A 162 5.51 16.98 6.75
C PHE A 162 4.28 16.05 6.66
N ASP A 163 4.49 14.73 6.53
CA ASP A 163 3.42 13.76 6.38
C ASP A 163 2.82 13.29 7.72
N ARG A 164 3.56 13.44 8.82
CA ARG A 164 3.18 12.98 10.17
C ARG A 164 3.47 14.04 11.20
N ALA A 165 2.60 14.16 12.20
CA ALA A 165 2.72 15.17 13.25
C ALA A 165 4.03 15.00 14.05
N ARG A 166 4.42 13.76 14.34
CA ARG A 166 5.66 13.45 15.07
C ARG A 166 6.90 13.92 14.33
N ASP A 167 6.92 13.80 13.01
CA ASP A 167 8.08 14.17 12.20
C ASP A 167 8.15 15.70 12.00
N VAL A 168 7.00 16.37 11.90
CA VAL A 168 6.92 17.84 11.99
C VAL A 168 7.48 18.35 13.31
N PHE A 169 7.11 17.74 14.44
CA PHE A 169 7.64 18.13 15.74
C PHE A 169 9.17 18.00 15.80
N LYS A 170 9.71 16.87 15.29
CA LYS A 170 11.17 16.69 15.19
C LYS A 170 11.81 17.73 14.26
N PHE A 171 11.17 18.09 13.15
CA PHE A 171 11.67 19.17 12.27
C PHE A 171 11.77 20.50 13.00
N VAL A 172 10.72 20.89 13.74
CA VAL A 172 10.72 22.14 14.52
C VAL A 172 11.90 22.13 15.50
N VAL A 173 12.10 21.05 16.25
CA VAL A 173 13.19 20.95 17.23
C VAL A 173 14.58 20.88 16.56
N LEU A 174 14.77 20.01 15.58
CA LEU A 174 16.09 19.70 15.02
C LEU A 174 16.55 20.74 13.99
N ALA A 175 15.69 21.10 13.04
CA ALA A 175 16.02 22.06 11.99
C ALA A 175 15.67 23.49 12.42
N GLY A 176 14.49 23.71 13.00
CA GLY A 176 14.01 25.05 13.37
C GLY A 176 14.71 25.67 14.58
N LEU A 177 14.97 24.89 15.63
CA LEU A 177 15.53 25.41 16.88
C LEU A 177 17.01 25.07 17.06
N PHE A 178 17.39 23.80 16.87
CA PHE A 178 18.75 23.35 17.17
C PHE A 178 19.76 23.76 16.10
N SER A 179 19.48 23.47 14.82
CA SER A 179 20.44 23.76 13.74
C SER A 179 20.74 25.25 13.57
N THR A 180 19.75 26.12 13.80
CA THR A 180 19.87 27.58 13.66
C THR A 180 20.78 28.19 14.72
N THR A 181 21.00 27.54 15.86
CA THR A 181 22.00 27.98 16.85
C THR A 181 23.42 27.98 16.29
N VAL A 182 23.73 27.12 15.32
CA VAL A 182 25.06 27.04 14.70
C VAL A 182 25.36 28.31 13.91
N SER A 183 24.41 28.73 13.07
CA SER A 183 24.52 29.98 12.30
C SER A 183 24.60 31.18 13.21
N ALA A 184 23.65 31.33 14.15
CA ALA A 184 23.64 32.46 15.08
C ALA A 184 24.96 32.58 15.86
N THR A 185 25.49 31.46 16.38
CA THR A 185 26.74 31.45 17.16
C THR A 185 27.96 31.81 16.31
N ILE A 186 28.13 31.16 15.16
CA ILE A 186 29.28 31.42 14.28
C ILE A 186 29.20 32.84 13.69
N GLY A 187 28.01 33.28 13.29
CA GLY A 187 27.77 34.59 12.70
C GLY A 187 28.09 35.73 13.65
N ILE A 188 27.50 35.76 14.85
CA ILE A 188 27.75 36.83 15.81
C ILE A 188 29.19 36.80 16.35
N SER A 189 29.78 35.60 16.54
CA SER A 189 31.19 35.48 16.92
C SER A 189 32.09 36.09 15.86
N SER A 190 31.79 35.85 14.58
CA SER A 190 32.56 36.41 13.46
C SER A 190 32.44 37.93 13.38
N LEU A 191 31.24 38.48 13.61
CA LEU A 191 31.04 39.94 13.66
C LEU A 191 31.74 40.58 14.85
N THR A 192 31.67 39.95 16.02
CA THR A 192 32.27 40.46 17.26
C THR A 192 33.79 40.43 17.19
N LEU A 193 34.37 39.32 16.72
CA LEU A 193 35.81 39.21 16.47
C LEU A 193 36.29 40.16 15.37
N GLY A 194 35.43 40.44 14.38
CA GLY A 194 35.68 41.44 13.35
C GLY A 194 35.53 42.89 13.81
N GLY A 195 35.16 43.15 15.07
CA GLY A 195 34.95 44.49 15.61
C GLY A 195 33.66 45.18 15.14
N HIS A 196 32.71 44.44 14.55
CA HIS A 196 31.44 44.98 14.03
C HIS A 196 30.28 44.84 15.04
N ALA A 197 30.50 44.17 16.17
CA ALA A 197 29.55 44.05 17.26
C ALA A 197 30.28 44.05 18.62
N GLY A 198 29.64 44.58 19.66
CA GLY A 198 30.20 44.59 21.02
C GLY A 198 29.88 43.32 21.81
N TRP A 199 30.83 42.84 22.62
CA TRP A 199 30.62 41.69 23.51
C TRP A 199 29.46 41.86 24.50
N ARG A 200 29.11 43.10 24.86
CA ARG A 200 27.98 43.41 25.74
C ARG A 200 26.62 43.18 25.07
N GLU A 201 26.55 43.36 23.75
CA GLU A 201 25.33 43.22 22.95
C GLU A 201 25.18 41.80 22.38
N TYR A 202 26.24 40.98 22.48
CA TYR A 202 26.30 39.63 21.95
C TYR A 202 25.06 38.78 22.27
N PRO A 203 24.54 38.70 23.52
CA PRO A 203 23.39 37.84 23.81
C PRO A 203 22.10 38.32 23.13
N ALA A 204 21.90 39.64 23.04
CA ALA A 204 20.71 40.22 22.42
C ALA A 204 20.72 40.03 20.89
N ILE A 205 21.88 40.26 20.26
CA ILE A 205 22.05 40.05 18.81
C ILE A 205 21.95 38.55 18.48
N TRP A 206 22.56 37.68 19.30
CA TRP A 206 22.46 36.24 19.11
C TRP A 206 21.01 35.75 19.17
N PHE A 207 20.22 36.23 20.13
CA PHE A 207 18.83 35.81 20.29
C PHE A 207 17.95 36.24 19.10
N THR A 208 18.10 37.49 18.66
CA THR A 208 17.35 38.04 17.51
C THR A 208 17.75 37.38 16.19
N TRP A 209 19.04 37.05 16.02
CA TRP A 209 19.54 36.30 14.87
C TRP A 209 18.99 34.87 14.85
N TRP A 210 19.16 34.14 15.96
CA TRP A 210 18.67 32.77 16.11
C TRP A 210 17.17 32.66 15.83
N LEU A 211 16.39 33.60 16.37
CA LEU A 211 14.95 33.60 16.19
C LEU A 211 14.55 33.92 14.73
N GLY A 212 15.26 34.84 14.07
CA GLY A 212 15.05 35.14 12.64
C GLY A 212 15.35 33.95 11.73
N ASP A 213 16.43 33.22 12.01
CA ASP A 213 16.80 31.98 11.31
C ASP A 213 15.75 30.88 11.58
N ALA A 214 15.33 30.71 12.84
CA ALA A 214 14.31 29.74 13.22
C ALA A 214 12.99 29.97 12.50
N VAL A 215 12.48 31.21 12.49
CA VAL A 215 11.25 31.56 11.78
C VAL A 215 11.44 31.41 10.26
N GLY A 216 12.62 31.75 9.74
CA GLY A 216 13.01 31.50 8.34
C GLY A 216 12.89 30.02 7.95
N ALA A 217 13.41 29.13 8.78
CA ALA A 217 13.27 27.68 8.60
C ALA A 217 11.80 27.26 8.61
N LEU A 218 11.01 27.75 9.58
CA LEU A 218 9.64 27.33 9.83
C LEU A 218 8.61 27.87 8.82
N VAL A 219 8.87 29.03 8.21
CA VAL A 219 7.98 29.63 7.20
C VAL A 219 8.38 29.18 5.80
N VAL A 220 9.66 29.30 5.45
CA VAL A 220 10.14 29.11 4.07
C VAL A 220 10.52 27.66 3.77
N GLY A 221 11.05 26.92 4.74
CA GLY A 221 11.44 25.52 4.54
C GLY A 221 10.27 24.62 4.11
N PRO A 222 9.14 24.61 4.86
CA PRO A 222 7.98 23.76 4.56
C PRO A 222 7.38 24.00 3.18
N VAL A 223 7.18 25.26 2.78
CA VAL A 223 6.58 25.58 1.47
C VAL A 223 7.46 25.07 0.32
N LEU A 224 8.79 25.23 0.41
CA LEU A 224 9.70 24.73 -0.62
C LEU A 224 9.72 23.20 -0.71
N VAL A 225 9.74 22.51 0.44
CA VAL A 225 9.73 21.04 0.47
C VAL A 225 8.41 20.48 -0.06
N LEU A 226 7.28 21.00 0.42
CA LEU A 226 5.94 20.50 0.08
C LEU A 226 5.59 20.70 -1.40
N TRP A 227 5.99 21.83 -1.99
CA TRP A 227 5.80 22.05 -3.43
C TRP A 227 6.77 21.25 -4.32
N SER A 228 7.90 20.80 -3.78
CA SER A 228 8.88 20.01 -4.52
C SER A 228 8.59 18.50 -4.53
N VAL A 229 7.89 18.01 -3.51
CA VAL A 229 7.59 16.56 -3.35
C VAL A 229 6.20 16.19 -3.88
N GLY A 230 5.26 17.14 -3.94
CA GLY A 230 3.89 16.89 -4.38
C GLY A 230 3.75 16.81 -5.91
N GLY A 231 3.53 15.61 -6.45
CA GLY A 231 3.15 15.42 -7.86
C GLY A 231 1.81 16.09 -8.21
N GLY A 232 1.79 16.83 -9.33
CA GLY A 232 0.61 17.52 -9.83
C GLY A 232 -0.51 16.55 -10.17
N VAL A 233 -1.57 16.54 -9.37
CA VAL A 233 -2.84 15.91 -9.74
C VAL A 233 -3.64 16.95 -10.51
N LEU A 234 -4.22 16.60 -11.66
CA LEU A 234 -5.17 17.48 -12.34
C LEU A 234 -6.29 17.88 -11.36
N GLN A 235 -6.29 19.16 -10.96
CA GLN A 235 -7.29 19.69 -10.04
C GLN A 235 -8.60 19.92 -10.79
N SER A 236 -9.72 19.61 -10.14
CA SER A 236 -11.03 20.05 -10.62
C SER A 236 -11.13 21.57 -10.54
N ARG A 237 -11.88 22.20 -11.47
CA ARG A 237 -12.10 23.66 -11.47
C ARG A 237 -12.63 24.18 -10.14
N LEU A 238 -13.49 23.40 -9.47
CA LEU A 238 -14.05 23.74 -8.18
C LEU A 238 -12.97 23.85 -7.09
N ARG A 239 -11.99 22.95 -7.09
CA ARG A 239 -10.90 22.95 -6.11
C ARG A 239 -9.95 24.13 -6.30
N LEU A 240 -9.73 24.54 -7.56
CA LEU A 240 -8.96 25.75 -7.86
C LEU A 240 -9.66 27.01 -7.32
N LEU A 241 -10.99 27.11 -7.47
CA LEU A 241 -11.76 28.22 -6.91
C LEU A 241 -11.70 28.25 -5.38
N GLU A 242 -11.75 27.10 -4.72
CA GLU A 242 -11.58 27.01 -3.27
C GLU A 242 -10.18 27.45 -2.83
N GLU A 243 -9.11 27.08 -3.56
CA GLU A 243 -7.73 27.50 -3.26
C GLU A 243 -7.56 29.01 -3.43
N VAL A 244 -8.10 29.59 -4.50
CA VAL A 244 -8.13 31.04 -4.71
C VAL A 244 -8.92 31.73 -3.61
N GLY A 245 -10.08 31.18 -3.23
CA GLY A 245 -10.89 31.69 -2.13
C GLY A 245 -10.15 31.66 -0.79
N LEU A 246 -9.42 30.58 -0.50
CA LEU A 246 -8.58 30.47 0.68
C LEU A 246 -7.52 31.57 0.72
N PHE A 247 -6.71 31.69 -0.33
CA PHE A 247 -5.64 32.69 -0.36
C PHE A 247 -6.19 34.11 -0.36
N GLY A 248 -7.32 34.35 -1.05
CA GLY A 248 -8.05 35.62 -0.98
C GLY A 248 -8.48 35.98 0.45
N THR A 249 -9.01 35.01 1.21
CA THR A 249 -9.38 35.21 2.62
C THR A 249 -8.15 35.47 3.49
N VAL A 250 -7.04 34.74 3.29
CA VAL A 250 -5.79 34.98 4.03
C VAL A 250 -5.25 36.38 3.76
N VAL A 251 -5.28 36.84 2.51
CA VAL A 251 -4.87 38.20 2.14
C VAL A 251 -5.79 39.25 2.74
N ALA A 252 -7.11 39.06 2.65
CA ALA A 252 -8.08 40.00 3.20
C ALA A 252 -7.95 40.14 4.72
N VAL A 253 -7.87 39.01 5.44
CA VAL A 253 -7.66 38.99 6.89
C VAL A 253 -6.29 39.56 7.26
N GLY A 254 -5.24 39.19 6.54
CA GLY A 254 -3.89 39.71 6.78
C GLY A 254 -3.82 41.23 6.58
N ALA A 255 -4.41 41.76 5.51
CA ALA A 255 -4.49 43.20 5.28
C ALA A 255 -5.29 43.90 6.40
N LEU A 256 -6.45 43.36 6.77
CA LEU A 256 -7.28 43.88 7.85
C LEU A 256 -6.51 44.01 9.17
N VAL A 257 -5.72 42.98 9.52
CA VAL A 257 -4.95 42.92 10.77
C VAL A 257 -3.67 43.78 10.71
N PHE A 258 -2.91 43.70 9.62
CA PHE A 258 -1.55 44.27 9.58
C PHE A 258 -1.46 45.65 8.95
N PHE A 259 -2.48 46.14 8.23
CA PHE A 259 -2.45 47.47 7.57
C PHE A 259 -3.26 48.53 8.33
N GLY A 260 -3.56 48.30 9.62
CA GLY A 260 -4.12 49.33 10.50
C GLY A 260 -5.61 49.62 10.29
N PHE A 261 -6.33 48.77 9.56
CA PHE A 261 -7.79 48.92 9.39
C PHE A 261 -8.57 48.67 10.68
N VAL A 262 -7.98 47.94 11.63
CA VAL A 262 -8.56 47.67 12.94
C VAL A 262 -7.67 48.29 14.01
N GLY A 263 -8.21 49.25 14.78
CA GLY A 263 -7.48 49.93 15.87
C GLY A 263 -7.28 49.09 17.13
N GLN A 264 -7.45 47.78 17.05
CA GLN A 264 -7.26 46.81 18.14
C GLN A 264 -6.42 45.64 17.62
N PRO A 265 -5.51 45.07 18.44
CA PRO A 265 -4.59 44.03 18.00
C PRO A 265 -5.28 42.66 17.86
N LEU A 266 -6.14 42.50 16.84
CA LEU A 266 -6.85 41.26 16.51
C LEU A 266 -5.95 40.24 15.79
N THR A 267 -4.71 40.05 16.25
CA THR A 267 -3.71 39.16 15.63
C THR A 267 -4.22 37.71 15.48
N PHE A 268 -5.04 37.24 16.42
CA PHE A 268 -5.63 35.91 16.39
C PHE A 268 -6.70 35.71 15.31
N LEU A 269 -7.19 36.76 14.65
CA LEU A 269 -8.08 36.64 13.49
C LEU A 269 -7.41 35.92 12.31
N CYS A 270 -6.09 35.82 12.32
CA CYS A 270 -5.32 35.04 11.35
C CYS A 270 -5.47 33.51 11.54
N VAL A 271 -5.92 33.04 12.71
CA VAL A 271 -6.01 31.60 13.03
C VAL A 271 -7.11 30.90 12.22
N PRO A 272 -8.38 31.38 12.17
CA PRO A 272 -9.45 30.73 11.41
C PRO A 272 -9.11 30.38 9.94
N PRO A 273 -8.58 31.29 9.10
CA PRO A 273 -8.24 30.93 7.72
C PRO A 273 -7.11 29.89 7.62
N LEU A 274 -6.16 29.89 8.56
CA LEU A 274 -5.07 28.89 8.60
C LEU A 274 -5.55 27.52 9.07
N VAL A 275 -6.47 27.49 10.05
CA VAL A 275 -7.16 26.25 10.45
C VAL A 275 -7.99 25.72 9.29
N TRP A 276 -8.73 26.60 8.59
CA TRP A 276 -9.47 26.21 7.40
C TRP A 276 -8.56 25.61 6.31
N ALA A 277 -7.40 26.23 6.06
CA ALA A 277 -6.38 25.68 5.17
C ALA A 277 -5.99 24.25 5.57
N ALA A 278 -5.65 24.05 6.84
CA ALA A 278 -5.18 22.77 7.37
C ALA A 278 -6.23 21.65 7.33
N PHE A 279 -7.51 21.97 7.57
CA PHE A 279 -8.59 20.97 7.56
C PHE A 279 -9.07 20.61 6.14
N ARG A 280 -9.15 21.59 5.25
CA ARG A 280 -9.80 21.44 3.94
C ARG A 280 -8.82 21.11 2.82
N PHE A 281 -7.58 21.58 2.91
CA PHE A 281 -6.57 21.49 1.85
C PHE A 281 -5.40 20.58 2.26
N ARG A 282 -4.34 20.53 1.45
CA ARG A 282 -3.13 19.75 1.75
C ARG A 282 -2.15 20.64 2.54
N PRO A 283 -1.12 20.06 3.18
CA PRO A 283 -0.13 20.84 3.92
C PRO A 283 0.58 21.91 3.07
N ARG A 284 0.69 21.69 1.74
CA ARG A 284 1.29 22.66 0.80
C ARG A 284 0.51 23.98 0.76
N GLU A 285 -0.82 23.95 0.76
CA GLU A 285 -1.63 25.17 0.75
C GLU A 285 -1.53 25.88 2.10
N THR A 286 -1.52 25.14 3.22
CA THR A 286 -1.31 25.72 4.56
C THR A 286 0.07 26.39 4.68
N ALA A 287 1.13 25.75 4.18
CA ALA A 287 2.48 26.32 4.15
C ALA A 287 2.57 27.59 3.26
N THR A 288 1.78 27.62 2.18
CA THR A 288 1.68 28.81 1.32
C THR A 288 0.92 29.93 2.01
N ALA A 289 -0.20 29.62 2.68
CA ALA A 289 -1.00 30.58 3.42
C ALA A 289 -0.21 31.25 4.55
N ILE A 290 0.57 30.49 5.33
CA ILE A 290 1.44 31.07 6.36
C ILE A 290 2.52 31.96 5.73
N THR A 291 3.10 31.58 4.59
CA THR A 291 4.12 32.39 3.90
C THR A 291 3.54 33.74 3.44
N ILE A 292 2.32 33.73 2.86
CA ILE A 292 1.61 34.95 2.47
C ILE A 292 1.33 35.83 3.70
N LEU A 293 0.81 35.24 4.78
CA LEU A 293 0.52 35.94 6.02
C LEU A 293 1.79 36.56 6.61
N SER A 294 2.90 35.82 6.62
CA SER A 294 4.21 36.33 7.06
C SER A 294 4.65 37.54 6.24
N GLY A 295 4.50 37.50 4.91
CA GLY A 295 4.82 38.64 4.05
C GLY A 295 4.01 39.89 4.39
N LEU A 296 2.70 39.74 4.61
CA LEU A 296 1.81 40.85 4.98
C LEU A 296 2.14 41.41 6.38
N ALA A 297 2.41 40.55 7.35
CA ALA A 297 2.78 40.94 8.69
C ALA A 297 4.10 41.73 8.72
N ILE A 298 5.13 41.22 8.03
CA ILE A 298 6.43 41.89 7.90
C ILE A 298 6.25 43.25 7.21
N TRP A 299 5.52 43.30 6.10
CA TRP A 299 5.28 44.55 5.36
C TRP A 299 4.58 45.60 6.23
N GLY A 300 3.49 45.22 6.91
CA GLY A 300 2.75 46.13 7.79
C GLY A 300 3.64 46.69 8.89
N THR A 301 4.35 45.82 9.62
CA THR A 301 5.21 46.23 10.74
C THR A 301 6.33 47.18 10.32
N ILE A 302 6.98 46.94 9.17
CA ILE A 302 8.06 47.81 8.67
C ILE A 302 7.55 49.20 8.28
N HIS A 303 6.31 49.30 7.78
CA HIS A 303 5.69 50.56 7.42
C HIS A 303 5.05 51.29 8.62
N GLY A 304 5.29 50.82 9.85
CA GLY A 304 4.70 51.40 11.05
C GLY A 304 3.20 51.14 11.16
N LEU A 305 2.70 50.08 10.52
CA LEU A 305 1.29 49.68 10.55
C LEU A 305 1.08 48.38 11.32
N GLY A 306 -0.11 48.25 11.89
CA GLY A 306 -0.58 47.03 12.52
C GLY A 306 0.01 46.80 13.92
N PRO A 307 -0.30 45.63 14.51
CA PRO A 307 -0.20 45.39 15.95
C PRO A 307 1.23 45.28 16.51
N PHE A 308 2.24 45.17 15.65
CA PHE A 308 3.63 45.05 16.06
C PHE A 308 4.43 46.34 15.81
N ALA A 309 3.80 47.38 15.24
CA ALA A 309 4.48 48.64 14.95
C ALA A 309 4.67 49.53 16.18
N ASP A 310 3.83 49.36 17.20
CA ASP A 310 3.83 50.19 18.41
C ASP A 310 4.90 49.69 19.39
N GLY A 311 6.12 50.21 19.29
CA GLY A 311 7.19 49.91 20.25
C GLY A 311 8.61 50.19 19.75
N PRO A 312 9.63 49.96 20.58
CA PRO A 312 11.01 49.97 20.14
C PRO A 312 11.22 48.93 19.01
N PRO A 313 11.98 49.26 17.96
CA PRO A 313 12.18 48.37 16.80
C PRO A 313 12.54 46.93 17.14
N ASN A 314 13.35 46.71 18.18
CA ASN A 314 13.74 45.37 18.62
C ASN A 314 12.60 44.58 19.27
N GLU A 315 11.74 45.24 20.02
CA GLU A 315 10.57 44.61 20.64
C GLU A 315 9.54 44.25 19.58
N SER A 316 9.25 45.17 18.66
CA SER A 316 8.43 44.94 17.47
C SER A 316 8.89 43.73 16.66
N LEU A 317 10.21 43.64 16.42
CA LEU A 317 10.83 42.54 15.70
C LEU A 317 10.63 41.19 16.41
N LEU A 318 10.88 41.15 17.72
CA LEU A 318 10.75 39.94 18.53
C LEU A 318 9.30 39.47 18.63
N LEU A 319 8.34 40.40 18.81
CA LEU A 319 6.91 40.08 18.84
C LEU A 319 6.43 39.52 17.49
N LEU A 320 6.82 40.16 16.39
CA LEU A 320 6.51 39.69 15.04
C LEU A 320 7.10 38.29 14.81
N GLN A 321 8.37 38.07 15.15
CA GLN A 321 9.04 36.77 15.04
C GLN A 321 8.34 35.69 15.86
N ALA A 322 8.03 35.97 17.12
CA ALA A 322 7.34 35.04 18.01
C ALA A 322 5.95 34.68 17.47
N PHE A 323 5.21 35.67 16.97
CA PHE A 323 3.92 35.45 16.32
C PHE A 323 4.05 34.56 15.09
N LEU A 324 4.94 34.90 14.15
CA LEU A 324 5.13 34.13 12.91
C LEU A 324 5.60 32.71 13.17
N GLY A 325 6.57 32.53 14.09
CA GLY A 325 7.04 31.21 14.49
C GLY A 325 5.93 30.36 15.10
N THR A 326 5.15 30.93 16.02
CA THR A 326 4.02 30.23 16.66
C THR A 326 2.95 29.85 15.64
N MET A 327 2.56 30.78 14.77
CA MET A 327 1.57 30.53 13.72
C MET A 327 2.04 29.47 12.72
N ALA A 328 3.32 29.48 12.34
CA ALA A 328 3.90 28.48 11.45
C ALA A 328 3.88 27.08 12.07
N VAL A 329 4.38 26.95 13.31
CA VAL A 329 4.38 25.66 14.03
C VAL A 329 2.96 25.13 14.18
N MET A 330 2.03 25.95 14.67
CA MET A 330 0.63 25.54 14.87
C MET A 330 -0.03 25.11 13.57
N SER A 331 0.10 25.90 12.50
CA SER A 331 -0.58 25.63 11.23
C SER A 331 -0.06 24.37 10.54
N ILE A 332 1.27 24.18 10.53
CA ILE A 332 1.89 23.00 9.90
C ILE A 332 1.60 21.74 10.74
N LEU A 333 1.64 21.85 12.07
CA LEU A 333 1.33 20.73 12.95
C LEU A 333 -0.13 20.29 12.80
N ILE A 334 -1.08 21.22 12.79
CA ILE A 334 -2.50 20.91 12.55
C ILE A 334 -2.68 20.26 11.17
N ALA A 335 -2.04 20.81 10.13
CA ALA A 335 -2.13 20.22 8.79
C ALA A 335 -1.59 18.78 8.75
N ALA A 336 -0.47 18.51 9.43
CA ALA A 336 0.09 17.17 9.52
C ALA A 336 -0.82 16.21 10.31
N VAL A 337 -1.38 16.63 11.45
CA VAL A 337 -2.34 15.84 12.23
C VAL A 337 -3.58 15.49 11.40
N VAL A 338 -4.14 16.46 10.66
CA VAL A 338 -5.30 16.23 9.80
C VAL A 338 -4.97 15.24 8.68
N VAL A 339 -3.81 15.37 8.05
CA VAL A 339 -3.39 14.44 6.98
C VAL A 339 -3.16 13.03 7.51
N GLU A 340 -2.51 12.90 8.66
CA GLU A 340 -2.27 11.62 9.32
C GLU A 340 -3.60 10.93 9.65
N ARG A 341 -4.53 11.65 10.29
CA ARG A 341 -5.86 11.15 10.59
C ARG A 341 -6.65 10.71 9.36
N LYS A 342 -6.65 11.53 8.29
CA LYS A 342 -7.34 11.17 7.04
C LYS A 342 -6.74 9.93 6.38
N ARG A 343 -5.43 9.72 6.49
CA ARG A 343 -4.77 8.51 5.96
C ARG A 343 -5.14 7.28 6.77
N ASP A 344 -5.18 7.39 8.09
CA ASP A 344 -5.58 6.28 8.97
C ASP A 344 -7.06 5.91 8.74
N GLU A 345 -7.95 6.90 8.64
CA GLU A 345 -9.36 6.69 8.30
C GLU A 345 -9.52 6.02 6.92
N ALA A 346 -8.83 6.53 5.88
CA ALA A 346 -8.88 5.94 4.54
C ALA A 346 -8.30 4.51 4.49
N ALA A 347 -7.26 4.22 5.27
CA ALA A 347 -6.70 2.87 5.37
C ALA A 347 -7.69 1.90 6.03
N LEU A 348 -8.38 2.33 7.09
CA LEU A 348 -9.43 1.55 7.74
C LEU A 348 -10.62 1.32 6.81
N GLU A 349 -11.10 2.34 6.11
CA GLU A 349 -12.17 2.22 5.12
C GLU A 349 -11.78 1.27 3.98
N HIS A 350 -10.55 1.34 3.50
CA HIS A 350 -10.05 0.43 2.47
C HIS A 350 -10.03 -1.03 2.95
N LEU A 351 -9.53 -1.28 4.16
CA LEU A 351 -9.55 -2.62 4.76
C LEU A 351 -10.98 -3.12 4.99
N ALA A 352 -11.89 -2.25 5.46
CA ALA A 352 -13.30 -2.58 5.62
C ALA A 352 -13.94 -2.94 4.28
N SER A 353 -13.66 -2.18 3.22
CA SER A 353 -14.15 -2.46 1.87
C SER A 353 -13.63 -3.80 1.32
N ILE A 354 -12.38 -4.18 1.61
CA ILE A 354 -11.84 -5.50 1.24
C ILE A 354 -12.58 -6.63 1.97
N VAL A 355 -12.85 -6.46 3.26
CA VAL A 355 -13.61 -7.45 4.05
C VAL A 355 -15.05 -7.54 3.56
N GLU A 356 -15.67 -6.41 3.24
CA GLU A 356 -17.07 -6.34 2.83
C GLU A 356 -17.30 -6.90 1.42
N SER A 357 -16.31 -6.77 0.52
CA SER A 357 -16.39 -7.31 -0.85
C SER A 357 -15.93 -8.77 -0.99
N SER A 358 -15.58 -9.44 0.11
CA SER A 358 -15.19 -10.85 0.10
C SER A 358 -16.39 -11.77 -0.08
N ASP A 359 -16.29 -12.71 -1.04
CA ASP A 359 -17.28 -13.79 -1.23
C ASP A 359 -17.25 -14.80 -0.07
N ASP A 360 -16.10 -14.97 0.60
CA ASP A 360 -16.02 -15.77 1.82
C ASP A 360 -16.73 -15.04 2.98
N ALA A 361 -17.42 -15.80 3.82
CA ALA A 361 -18.05 -15.28 5.02
C ALA A 361 -17.00 -14.96 6.09
N ILE A 362 -16.91 -13.70 6.50
CA ILE A 362 -15.98 -13.22 7.53
C ILE A 362 -16.79 -12.75 8.74
N VAL A 363 -16.60 -13.44 9.87
CA VAL A 363 -17.39 -13.25 11.08
C VAL A 363 -16.49 -13.10 12.30
N SER A 364 -16.67 -12.04 13.08
CA SER A 364 -16.03 -11.92 14.40
C SER A 364 -17.03 -12.17 15.53
N LYS A 365 -16.53 -12.67 16.67
CA LYS A 365 -17.31 -12.89 17.88
C LYS A 365 -16.47 -12.68 19.14
N THR A 366 -17.14 -12.40 20.26
CA THR A 366 -16.55 -12.39 21.60
C THR A 366 -16.14 -13.80 22.04
N LEU A 367 -15.46 -13.91 23.19
CA LEU A 367 -15.08 -15.20 23.78
C LEU A 367 -16.27 -16.02 24.28
N GLU A 368 -17.43 -15.39 24.44
CA GLU A 368 -18.72 -16.00 24.79
C GLU A 368 -19.49 -16.44 23.53
N GLY A 369 -18.94 -16.19 22.33
CA GLY A 369 -19.54 -16.58 21.06
C GLY A 369 -20.61 -15.60 20.55
N VAL A 370 -20.71 -14.39 21.12
CA VAL A 370 -21.61 -13.34 20.63
C VAL A 370 -21.02 -12.69 19.39
N VAL A 371 -21.77 -12.64 18.29
CA VAL A 371 -21.32 -12.07 17.02
C VAL A 371 -21.09 -10.56 17.14
N THR A 372 -19.92 -10.10 16.71
CA THR A 372 -19.51 -8.69 16.73
C THR A 372 -19.34 -8.08 15.34
N SER A 373 -19.16 -8.89 14.29
CA SER A 373 -19.15 -8.42 12.90
C SER A 373 -19.66 -9.50 11.95
N TRP A 374 -20.23 -9.06 10.84
CA TRP A 374 -20.85 -9.90 9.82
C TRP A 374 -20.76 -9.20 8.47
N ASN A 375 -19.95 -9.70 7.54
CA ASN A 375 -19.76 -9.08 6.22
C ASN A 375 -20.82 -9.54 5.19
N ALA A 376 -20.88 -8.89 4.03
CA ALA A 376 -21.77 -9.28 2.93
C ALA A 376 -21.63 -10.76 2.51
N GLY A 377 -20.41 -11.31 2.49
CA GLY A 377 -20.19 -12.75 2.22
C GLY A 377 -20.90 -13.65 3.23
N ALA A 378 -20.96 -13.26 4.51
CA ALA A 378 -21.71 -13.98 5.54
C ALA A 378 -23.22 -13.84 5.38
N GLU A 379 -23.71 -12.67 4.96
CA GLU A 379 -25.14 -12.48 4.63
C GLU A 379 -25.56 -13.39 3.47
N LEU A 380 -24.77 -13.42 2.40
CA LEU A 380 -25.02 -14.28 1.23
C LEU A 380 -24.96 -15.77 1.59
N LEU A 381 -23.95 -16.18 2.38
CA LEU A 381 -23.74 -17.58 2.72
C LEU A 381 -24.81 -18.13 3.67
N TYR A 382 -25.17 -17.37 4.71
CA TYR A 382 -26.01 -17.85 5.81
C TYR A 382 -27.45 -17.29 5.79
N GLY A 383 -27.73 -16.25 5.01
CA GLY A 383 -29.06 -15.66 4.84
C GLY A 383 -29.53 -14.75 5.99
N TYR A 384 -28.67 -14.49 6.98
CA TYR A 384 -28.92 -13.50 8.03
C TYR A 384 -28.30 -12.17 7.64
N SER A 385 -29.05 -11.07 7.77
CA SER A 385 -28.46 -9.73 7.65
C SER A 385 -27.56 -9.43 8.85
N ALA A 386 -26.60 -8.52 8.69
CA ALA A 386 -25.72 -8.07 9.76
C ALA A 386 -26.50 -7.54 10.96
N ALA A 387 -27.60 -6.80 10.72
CA ALA A 387 -28.49 -6.30 11.77
C ALA A 387 -29.19 -7.41 12.57
N GLU A 388 -29.46 -8.56 11.94
CA GLU A 388 -30.05 -9.72 12.61
C GLU A 388 -29.01 -10.60 13.31
N ALA A 389 -27.77 -10.64 12.79
CA ALA A 389 -26.72 -11.52 13.29
C ALA A 389 -25.91 -10.90 14.43
N ILE A 390 -25.57 -9.61 14.34
CA ILE A 390 -24.75 -8.91 15.34
C ILE A 390 -25.48 -8.87 16.68
N GLY A 391 -24.77 -9.19 17.76
CA GLY A 391 -25.34 -9.29 19.12
C GLY A 391 -26.01 -10.63 19.43
N ARG A 392 -26.17 -11.52 18.45
CA ARG A 392 -26.68 -12.89 18.69
C ARG A 392 -25.55 -13.90 18.88
N PRO A 393 -25.81 -15.04 19.56
CA PRO A 393 -24.85 -16.13 19.61
C PRO A 393 -24.60 -16.74 18.22
N ILE A 394 -23.34 -17.02 17.89
CA ILE A 394 -22.95 -17.68 16.64
C ILE A 394 -23.51 -19.10 16.50
N SER A 395 -24.06 -19.69 17.57
CA SER A 395 -24.74 -20.98 17.54
C SER A 395 -25.98 -21.00 16.65
N VAL A 396 -26.53 -19.84 16.26
CA VAL A 396 -27.67 -19.74 15.34
C VAL A 396 -27.44 -20.40 13.98
N ILE A 397 -26.18 -20.48 13.52
CA ILE A 397 -25.80 -21.17 12.27
C ILE A 397 -25.26 -22.59 12.50
N VAL A 398 -25.19 -23.06 13.75
CA VAL A 398 -24.62 -24.37 14.09
C VAL A 398 -25.75 -25.41 14.20
N PRO A 399 -25.64 -26.58 13.55
CA PRO A 399 -26.63 -27.64 13.67
C PRO A 399 -26.81 -28.13 15.11
N PRO A 400 -28.05 -28.49 15.54
CA PRO A 400 -28.33 -29.00 16.89
C PRO A 400 -27.53 -30.26 17.28
N ASP A 401 -27.08 -31.04 16.29
CA ASP A 401 -26.36 -32.30 16.51
C ASP A 401 -24.88 -32.12 16.90
N HIS A 402 -24.36 -30.88 16.86
CA HIS A 402 -22.97 -30.54 17.17
C HIS A 402 -22.81 -29.33 18.13
N PRO A 403 -23.48 -29.29 19.28
CA PRO A 403 -23.50 -28.11 20.16
C PRO A 403 -22.12 -27.82 20.80
N ASP A 404 -21.30 -28.86 21.01
CA ASP A 404 -19.99 -28.74 21.68
C ASP A 404 -18.87 -28.21 20.78
N GLU A 405 -19.10 -28.11 19.47
CA GLU A 405 -18.07 -27.71 18.50
C GLU A 405 -17.50 -26.32 18.84
N LEU A 406 -18.39 -25.36 19.10
CA LEU A 406 -18.04 -23.99 19.44
C LEU A 406 -17.22 -23.91 20.73
N SER A 407 -17.64 -24.63 21.77
CA SER A 407 -16.97 -24.69 23.08
C SER A 407 -15.54 -25.22 22.96
N ARG A 408 -15.33 -26.26 22.13
CA ARG A 408 -14.00 -26.83 21.88
C ARG A 408 -13.09 -25.86 21.14
N VAL A 409 -13.59 -25.19 20.10
CA VAL A 409 -12.83 -24.21 19.33
C VAL A 409 -12.45 -23.01 20.19
N LEU A 410 -13.39 -22.47 20.98
CA LEU A 410 -13.13 -21.35 21.90
C LEU A 410 -12.12 -21.72 22.99
N ALA A 411 -12.18 -22.93 23.55
CA ALA A 411 -11.22 -23.39 24.56
C ALA A 411 -9.78 -23.45 24.01
N ARG A 412 -9.60 -23.90 22.76
CA ARG A 412 -8.30 -23.93 22.08
C ARG A 412 -7.78 -22.52 21.81
N LEU A 413 -8.65 -21.62 21.36
CA LEU A 413 -8.31 -20.22 21.11
C LEU A 413 -7.90 -19.49 22.38
N LYS A 414 -8.57 -19.74 23.53
CA LYS A 414 -8.18 -19.18 24.84
C LYS A 414 -6.77 -19.60 25.26
N ARG A 415 -6.27 -20.74 24.79
CA ARG A 415 -4.90 -21.21 24.99
C ARG A 415 -3.90 -20.68 23.95
N GLY A 416 -4.35 -19.83 23.02
CA GLY A 416 -3.51 -19.25 21.96
C GLY A 416 -3.19 -20.21 20.82
N GLU A 417 -3.87 -21.36 20.74
CA GLU A 417 -3.65 -22.35 19.69
C GLU A 417 -4.25 -21.89 18.35
N HIS A 418 -3.54 -22.16 17.25
CA HIS A 418 -4.08 -22.01 15.91
C HIS A 418 -4.99 -23.20 15.58
N VAL A 419 -6.23 -22.93 15.18
CA VAL A 419 -7.19 -23.95 14.76
C VAL A 419 -7.05 -24.13 13.25
N GLN A 420 -6.55 -25.29 12.83
CA GLN A 420 -6.43 -25.62 11.40
C GLN A 420 -7.81 -25.57 10.72
N PRO A 421 -7.89 -25.24 9.42
CA PRO A 421 -9.13 -25.27 8.67
C PRO A 421 -9.80 -26.64 8.80
N TYR A 422 -11.10 -26.65 9.06
CA TYR A 422 -11.88 -27.88 9.17
C TYR A 422 -13.21 -27.75 8.44
N GLU A 423 -13.69 -28.86 7.89
CA GLU A 423 -14.96 -28.91 7.17
C GLU A 423 -16.08 -29.29 8.13
N THR A 424 -17.20 -28.56 8.07
CA THR A 424 -18.38 -28.81 8.90
C THR A 424 -19.65 -28.39 8.16
N ALA A 425 -20.81 -28.75 8.72
CA ALA A 425 -22.09 -28.28 8.24
C ALA A 425 -22.56 -27.06 9.05
N ARG A 426 -23.24 -26.13 8.37
CA ARG A 426 -23.95 -25.01 8.99
C ARG A 426 -25.39 -24.96 8.49
N ILE A 427 -26.26 -24.33 9.27
CA ILE A 427 -27.66 -24.11 8.93
C ILE A 427 -27.83 -22.65 8.51
N ARG A 428 -28.48 -22.43 7.37
CA ARG A 428 -28.91 -21.10 6.91
C ARG A 428 -30.20 -20.67 7.62
N LYS A 429 -30.55 -19.39 7.52
CA LYS A 429 -31.81 -18.85 8.08
C LYS A 429 -33.07 -19.59 7.62
N ASP A 430 -33.07 -20.13 6.40
CA ASP A 430 -34.18 -20.91 5.82
C ASP A 430 -34.21 -22.38 6.28
N GLY A 431 -33.26 -22.81 7.12
CA GLY A 431 -33.12 -24.17 7.61
C GLY A 431 -32.28 -25.10 6.71
N THR A 432 -31.82 -24.65 5.54
CA THR A 432 -31.01 -25.47 4.65
C THR A 432 -29.59 -25.69 5.18
N LEU A 433 -29.04 -26.88 4.93
CA LEU A 433 -27.67 -27.21 5.29
C LEU A 433 -26.68 -26.74 4.21
N VAL A 434 -25.59 -26.12 4.65
CA VAL A 434 -24.44 -25.73 3.81
C VAL A 434 -23.17 -26.40 4.30
N GLN A 435 -22.37 -26.92 3.36
CA GLN A 435 -21.05 -27.45 3.67
C GLN A 435 -20.04 -26.31 3.63
N VAL A 436 -19.35 -26.08 4.74
CA VAL A 436 -18.39 -24.98 4.86
C VAL A 436 -17.02 -25.48 5.33
N SER A 437 -15.96 -24.88 4.81
CA SER A 437 -14.62 -24.95 5.38
C SER A 437 -14.43 -23.75 6.28
N VAL A 438 -14.24 -23.97 7.58
CA VAL A 438 -14.11 -22.91 8.58
C VAL A 438 -12.67 -22.82 9.06
N THR A 439 -12.12 -21.60 9.05
CA THR A 439 -10.85 -21.27 9.70
C THR A 439 -11.11 -20.28 10.81
N VAL A 440 -10.55 -20.51 12.00
CA VAL A 440 -10.77 -19.64 13.17
C VAL A 440 -9.45 -19.13 13.73
N SER A 441 -9.34 -17.81 13.85
CA SER A 441 -8.16 -17.12 14.35
C SER A 441 -8.48 -16.27 15.59
N PRO A 442 -7.59 -16.18 16.58
CA PRO A 442 -7.81 -15.35 17.76
C PRO A 442 -7.71 -13.86 17.41
N LEU A 443 -8.63 -13.05 17.94
CA LEU A 443 -8.54 -11.59 17.91
C LEU A 443 -7.83 -11.11 19.17
N ARG A 444 -6.81 -10.27 19.01
CA ARG A 444 -6.00 -9.74 20.11
C ARG A 444 -6.21 -8.24 20.28
N SER A 445 -6.24 -7.80 21.53
CA SER A 445 -6.17 -6.39 21.92
C SER A 445 -4.77 -5.82 21.63
N SER A 446 -4.64 -4.49 21.70
CA SER A 446 -3.34 -3.78 21.67
C SER A 446 -2.38 -4.24 22.79
N SER A 447 -2.90 -4.77 23.90
CA SER A 447 -2.12 -5.38 24.99
C SER A 447 -1.66 -6.82 24.72
N GLY A 448 -2.04 -7.42 23.59
CA GLY A 448 -1.73 -8.80 23.23
C GLY A 448 -2.69 -9.87 23.80
N SER A 449 -3.59 -9.47 24.70
CA SER A 449 -4.64 -10.34 25.26
C SER A 449 -5.67 -10.74 24.21
N ILE A 450 -6.14 -11.99 24.26
CA ILE A 450 -7.18 -12.49 23.34
C ILE A 450 -8.54 -11.95 23.80
N ILE A 451 -9.23 -11.21 22.92
CA ILE A 451 -10.52 -10.57 23.20
C ILE A 451 -11.69 -11.23 22.48
N GLY A 452 -11.41 -12.14 21.55
CA GLY A 452 -12.44 -12.82 20.76
C GLY A 452 -11.84 -13.69 19.67
N ALA A 453 -12.63 -13.97 18.65
CA ALA A 453 -12.21 -14.82 17.54
C ALA A 453 -12.81 -14.34 16.20
N SER A 454 -12.00 -14.31 15.16
CA SER A 454 -12.44 -14.15 13.77
C SER A 454 -12.57 -15.53 13.12
N ALA A 455 -13.63 -15.77 12.35
CA ALA A 455 -13.86 -16.97 11.58
C ALA A 455 -14.06 -16.60 10.11
N ILE A 456 -13.42 -17.37 9.22
CA ILE A 456 -13.65 -17.31 7.78
C ILE A 456 -14.33 -18.62 7.39
N GLY A 457 -15.54 -18.53 6.84
CA GLY A 457 -16.31 -19.65 6.33
C GLY A 457 -16.40 -19.60 4.82
N ARG A 458 -15.86 -20.62 4.14
CA ARG A 458 -15.94 -20.77 2.69
C ARG A 458 -16.97 -21.83 2.33
N ASP A 459 -17.89 -21.52 1.42
CA ASP A 459 -18.81 -22.52 0.87
C ASP A 459 -18.03 -23.56 0.05
N ILE A 460 -18.19 -24.83 0.40
CA ILE A 460 -17.59 -25.97 -0.32
C ILE A 460 -18.67 -26.94 -0.80
N THR A 461 -19.94 -26.53 -0.81
CA THR A 461 -21.09 -27.36 -1.20
C THR A 461 -20.95 -27.84 -2.64
N GLU A 462 -20.65 -26.94 -3.58
CA GLU A 462 -20.42 -27.31 -4.98
C GLU A 462 -19.21 -28.23 -5.12
N LYS A 463 -18.10 -27.90 -4.45
CA LYS A 463 -16.89 -28.73 -4.44
C LYS A 463 -17.19 -30.15 -3.96
N LYS A 464 -17.94 -30.32 -2.86
CA LYS A 464 -18.33 -31.64 -2.35
C LYS A 464 -19.26 -32.39 -3.30
N ARG A 465 -20.17 -31.69 -3.98
CA ARG A 465 -21.03 -32.31 -5.01
C ARG A 465 -20.21 -32.83 -6.19
N VAL A 466 -19.25 -32.04 -6.68
CA VAL A 466 -18.34 -32.44 -7.76
C VAL A 466 -17.45 -33.62 -7.32
N ASP A 467 -16.86 -33.56 -6.12
CA ASP A 467 -16.02 -34.64 -5.59
C ASP A 467 -16.80 -35.94 -5.41
N ALA A 468 -18.05 -35.87 -4.93
CA ALA A 468 -18.93 -37.03 -4.81
C ALA A 468 -19.27 -37.63 -6.18
N ALA A 469 -19.64 -36.79 -7.15
CA ALA A 469 -19.94 -37.23 -8.52
C ALA A 469 -18.72 -37.87 -9.21
N LEU A 470 -17.52 -37.30 -9.01
CA LEU A 470 -16.27 -37.86 -9.52
C LEU A 470 -15.94 -39.21 -8.89
N ARG A 471 -16.14 -39.36 -7.56
CA ARG A 471 -15.95 -40.64 -6.87
C ARG A 471 -16.93 -41.70 -7.37
N GLU A 472 -18.20 -41.35 -7.53
CA GLU A 472 -19.21 -42.27 -8.08
C GLU A 472 -18.83 -42.70 -9.51
N ALA A 473 -18.43 -41.75 -10.36
CA ALA A 473 -17.99 -42.02 -11.72
C ALA A 473 -16.71 -42.89 -11.77
N ALA A 474 -15.76 -42.66 -10.88
CA ALA A 474 -14.54 -43.47 -10.77
C ALA A 474 -14.85 -44.91 -10.34
N THR A 475 -15.72 -45.09 -9.34
CA THR A 475 -16.18 -46.41 -8.91
C THR A 475 -16.89 -47.14 -10.05
N LEU A 476 -17.79 -46.48 -10.77
CA LEU A 476 -18.48 -47.06 -11.93
C LEU A 476 -17.52 -47.43 -13.07
N ARG A 477 -16.55 -46.57 -13.39
CA ARG A 477 -15.51 -46.89 -14.39
C ARG A 477 -14.68 -48.11 -14.00
N SER A 478 -14.31 -48.22 -12.73
CA SER A 478 -13.58 -49.38 -12.20
C SER A 478 -14.39 -50.67 -12.40
N VAL A 479 -15.66 -50.70 -11.97
CA VAL A 479 -16.56 -51.85 -12.15
C VAL A 479 -16.74 -52.21 -13.63
N THR A 480 -16.91 -51.20 -14.49
CA THR A 480 -17.07 -51.40 -15.95
C THR A 480 -15.82 -52.03 -16.56
N SER A 481 -14.63 -51.56 -16.19
CA SER A 481 -13.36 -52.10 -16.69
C SER A 481 -13.13 -53.56 -16.29
N LEU A 482 -13.47 -53.91 -15.04
CA LEU A 482 -13.38 -55.29 -14.53
C LEU A 482 -14.36 -56.23 -15.26
N ALA A 483 -15.58 -55.77 -15.52
CA ALA A 483 -16.58 -56.55 -16.25
C ALA A 483 -16.13 -56.86 -17.69
N VAL A 484 -15.52 -55.88 -18.39
CA VAL A 484 -14.97 -56.09 -19.74
C VAL A 484 -13.81 -57.07 -19.73
N ALA A 485 -12.89 -56.96 -18.75
CA ALA A 485 -11.78 -57.90 -18.61
C ALA A 485 -12.26 -59.32 -18.32
N ALA A 486 -13.19 -59.50 -17.38
CA ALA A 486 -13.78 -60.79 -17.05
C ALA A 486 -14.50 -61.43 -18.24
N ALA A 487 -15.24 -60.63 -19.02
CA ALA A 487 -15.87 -61.12 -20.25
C ALA A 487 -14.85 -61.64 -21.27
N HIS A 488 -13.71 -60.96 -21.40
CA HIS A 488 -12.66 -61.39 -22.32
C HIS A 488 -11.98 -62.69 -21.86
N GLU A 489 -11.69 -62.81 -20.56
CA GLU A 489 -11.10 -64.01 -19.97
C GLU A 489 -12.04 -65.22 -19.99
N ILE A 490 -13.36 -65.02 -19.89
CA ILE A 490 -14.35 -66.11 -20.00
C ILE A 490 -14.53 -66.55 -21.45
N ASN A 491 -14.55 -65.62 -22.42
CA ASN A 491 -14.74 -65.96 -23.83
C ASN A 491 -13.58 -66.79 -24.43
N ASN A 492 -12.35 -66.59 -23.96
CA ASN A 492 -11.17 -67.31 -24.44
C ASN A 492 -11.30 -68.85 -24.28
N PRO A 493 -11.48 -69.41 -23.06
CA PRO A 493 -11.64 -70.84 -22.88
C PRO A 493 -12.95 -71.37 -23.50
N LEU A 494 -14.05 -70.59 -23.50
CA LEU A 494 -15.30 -70.99 -24.15
C LEU A 494 -15.11 -71.22 -25.67
N THR A 495 -14.31 -70.37 -26.31
CA THR A 495 -14.00 -70.50 -27.75
C THR A 495 -13.21 -71.78 -28.02
N VAL A 496 -12.23 -72.10 -27.17
CA VAL A 496 -11.44 -73.34 -27.27
C VAL A 496 -12.31 -74.57 -27.08
N VAL A 497 -13.09 -74.61 -25.99
CA VAL A 497 -13.95 -75.76 -25.67
C VAL A 497 -15.02 -75.97 -26.75
N SER A 498 -15.59 -74.88 -27.28
CA SER A 498 -16.56 -74.96 -28.38
C SER A 498 -15.92 -75.51 -29.65
N GLY A 499 -14.69 -75.10 -29.99
CA GLY A 499 -13.93 -75.64 -31.11
C GLY A 499 -13.64 -77.14 -30.99
N GLU A 500 -13.15 -77.59 -29.83
CA GLU A 500 -12.88 -79.01 -29.55
C GLU A 500 -14.15 -79.86 -29.63
N LEU A 501 -15.26 -79.37 -29.07
CA LEU A 501 -16.55 -80.07 -29.15
C LEU A 501 -17.07 -80.14 -30.59
N GLN A 502 -16.88 -79.09 -31.40
CA GLN A 502 -17.24 -79.13 -32.82
C GLN A 502 -16.42 -80.16 -33.60
N LEU A 503 -15.13 -80.33 -33.28
CA LEU A 503 -14.27 -81.37 -33.86
C LEU A 503 -14.71 -82.77 -33.42
N LEU A 504 -14.96 -82.98 -32.13
CA LEU A 504 -15.50 -84.25 -31.59
C LEU A 504 -16.85 -84.61 -32.21
N THR A 505 -17.69 -83.63 -32.54
CA THR A 505 -18.96 -83.88 -33.23
C THR A 505 -18.75 -84.49 -34.62
N ARG A 506 -17.62 -84.21 -35.29
CA ARG A 506 -17.27 -84.75 -36.62
C ARG A 506 -16.66 -86.15 -36.56
N GLU A 507 -16.02 -86.52 -35.45
CA GLU A 507 -15.28 -87.78 -35.32
C GLU A 507 -16.08 -88.90 -34.63
N VAL A 508 -17.09 -88.58 -33.83
CA VAL A 508 -17.77 -89.57 -32.97
C VAL A 508 -19.14 -89.97 -33.52
N GLY A 509 -19.37 -91.29 -33.69
CA GLY A 509 -20.64 -91.86 -34.16
C GLY A 509 -21.85 -91.60 -33.23
N GLY A 510 -23.06 -91.72 -33.79
CA GLY A 510 -24.35 -91.18 -33.28
C GLY A 510 -24.80 -91.46 -31.84
N ARG A 511 -24.03 -92.21 -31.02
CA ARG A 511 -24.32 -92.42 -29.59
C ARG A 511 -23.96 -91.20 -28.72
N TRP A 512 -23.03 -90.35 -29.16
CA TRP A 512 -22.52 -89.21 -28.38
C TRP A 512 -22.93 -87.83 -28.94
N SER A 513 -23.49 -87.76 -30.14
CA SER A 513 -23.86 -86.50 -30.80
C SER A 513 -24.85 -85.67 -29.99
N SER A 514 -25.86 -86.31 -29.38
CA SER A 514 -26.85 -85.64 -28.53
C SER A 514 -26.22 -84.97 -27.30
N ARG A 515 -25.23 -85.61 -26.66
CA ARG A 515 -24.53 -85.05 -25.49
C ARG A 515 -23.61 -83.90 -25.88
N ILE A 516 -22.89 -84.01 -26.99
CA ILE A 516 -22.01 -82.94 -27.48
C ILE A 516 -22.85 -81.71 -27.91
N THR A 517 -23.99 -81.93 -28.56
CA THR A 517 -24.92 -80.85 -28.95
C THR A 517 -25.46 -80.12 -27.71
N ALA A 518 -25.84 -80.85 -26.65
CA ALA A 518 -26.27 -80.23 -25.40
C ALA A 518 -25.16 -79.41 -24.71
N MET A 519 -23.90 -79.84 -24.80
CA MET A 519 -22.74 -79.09 -24.28
C MET A 519 -22.47 -77.82 -25.09
N LEU A 520 -22.54 -77.90 -26.42
CA LEU A 520 -22.43 -76.73 -27.31
C LEU A 520 -23.53 -75.71 -27.03
N GLU A 521 -24.78 -76.14 -26.86
CA GLU A 521 -25.87 -75.23 -26.47
C GLU A 521 -25.65 -74.59 -25.09
N ALA A 522 -25.11 -75.34 -24.12
CA ALA A 522 -24.78 -74.80 -22.81
C ALA A 522 -23.66 -73.74 -22.89
N LEU A 523 -22.64 -73.95 -23.72
CA LEU A 523 -21.57 -72.98 -23.97
C LEU A 523 -22.10 -71.72 -24.67
N GLU A 524 -22.98 -71.89 -25.65
CA GLU A 524 -23.61 -70.77 -26.36
C GLU A 524 -24.47 -69.93 -25.41
N ARG A 525 -25.21 -70.58 -24.49
CA ARG A 525 -25.94 -69.89 -23.40
C ARG A 525 -25.02 -69.09 -22.49
N ILE A 526 -23.86 -69.64 -22.09
CA ILE A 526 -22.87 -68.90 -21.27
C ILE A 526 -22.31 -67.70 -22.06
N ARG A 527 -22.02 -67.89 -23.36
CA ARG A 527 -21.53 -66.82 -24.23
C ARG A 527 -22.56 -65.69 -24.37
N GLU A 528 -23.85 -66.02 -24.48
CA GLU A 528 -24.94 -65.04 -24.54
C GLU A 528 -25.06 -64.23 -23.23
N VAL A 529 -24.92 -64.88 -22.07
CA VAL A 529 -24.91 -64.20 -20.76
C VAL A 529 -23.73 -63.22 -20.66
N VAL A 530 -22.54 -63.64 -21.09
CA VAL A 530 -21.34 -62.78 -21.11
C VAL A 530 -21.50 -61.61 -22.08
N LEU A 531 -22.12 -61.82 -23.25
CA LEU A 531 -22.42 -60.76 -24.21
C LEU A 531 -23.44 -59.77 -23.67
N ARG A 532 -24.51 -60.24 -22.99
CA ARG A 532 -25.49 -59.36 -22.32
C ARG A 532 -24.83 -58.54 -21.21
N MET A 533 -23.94 -59.15 -20.41
CA MET A 533 -23.15 -58.43 -19.39
C MET A 533 -22.31 -57.29 -19.99
N ASN A 534 -21.71 -57.53 -21.16
CA ASN A 534 -20.89 -56.55 -21.90
C ASN A 534 -21.76 -55.44 -22.56
N GLN A 535 -22.95 -55.77 -23.06
CA GLN A 535 -23.87 -54.77 -23.61
C GLN A 535 -24.43 -53.84 -22.53
N ILE A 536 -24.80 -54.37 -21.36
CA ILE A 536 -25.26 -53.57 -20.21
C ILE A 536 -24.18 -52.59 -19.77
N THR A 537 -22.92 -53.04 -19.70
CA THR A 537 -21.79 -52.18 -19.32
C THR A 537 -21.42 -51.13 -20.37
N ARG A 538 -21.80 -51.30 -21.64
CA ARG A 538 -21.61 -50.30 -22.71
C ARG A 538 -22.76 -49.29 -22.84
N LEU A 539 -23.95 -49.59 -22.33
CA LEU A 539 -25.11 -48.68 -22.37
C LEU A 539 -25.06 -47.63 -21.25
N VAL A 540 -24.58 -47.99 -20.06
CA VAL A 540 -24.46 -47.09 -18.90
C VAL A 540 -23.61 -45.83 -19.16
N PRO A 541 -22.48 -45.89 -19.90
CA PRO A 541 -21.73 -44.68 -20.28
C PRO A 541 -22.47 -43.77 -21.27
N ALA A 542 -23.25 -44.34 -22.20
CA ALA A 542 -23.84 -43.60 -23.32
C ALA A 542 -25.08 -42.78 -22.90
N GLU A 543 -25.87 -43.25 -21.93
CA GLU A 543 -27.03 -42.52 -21.44
C GLU A 543 -26.65 -41.32 -20.55
N ARG A 544 -25.62 -41.44 -19.69
CA ARG A 544 -25.20 -40.34 -18.81
C ARG A 544 -24.41 -39.24 -19.51
N GLN A 545 -23.76 -39.53 -20.65
CA GLN A 545 -23.09 -38.50 -21.46
C GLN A 545 -24.07 -37.45 -22.00
N ARG A 546 -25.36 -37.78 -22.14
CA ARG A 546 -26.41 -36.83 -22.54
C ARG A 546 -26.86 -35.87 -21.43
N HIS A 547 -26.48 -36.10 -20.16
CA HIS A 547 -26.98 -35.35 -19.00
C HIS A 547 -25.87 -34.59 -18.25
N LEU A 548 -24.68 -34.46 -18.84
CA LEU A 548 -23.67 -33.55 -18.29
C LEU A 548 -24.10 -32.09 -18.53
N PRO A 549 -23.97 -31.19 -17.54
CA PRO A 549 -24.14 -29.76 -17.77
C PRO A 549 -23.18 -29.31 -18.88
N GLU A 550 -23.65 -28.41 -19.75
CA GLU A 550 -23.02 -27.98 -21.01
C GLU A 550 -21.52 -27.60 -20.89
N MET A 551 -21.06 -27.22 -19.69
CA MET A 551 -19.66 -26.93 -19.38
C MET A 551 -18.68 -28.12 -19.50
N LEU A 552 -19.16 -29.36 -19.52
CA LEU A 552 -18.32 -30.57 -19.58
C LEU A 552 -18.43 -31.34 -20.91
N ASP A 553 -19.16 -30.83 -21.90
CA ASP A 553 -19.24 -31.41 -23.23
C ASP A 553 -17.98 -31.06 -24.06
N LEU A 554 -16.92 -31.83 -23.85
CA LEU A 554 -15.63 -31.69 -24.53
C LEU A 554 -15.71 -31.92 -26.06
N GLY A 555 -16.85 -32.37 -26.60
CA GLY A 555 -17.08 -32.53 -28.04
C GLY A 555 -17.37 -31.22 -28.77
N LYS A 556 -17.89 -30.18 -28.07
CA LYS A 556 -18.22 -28.89 -28.66
C LYS A 556 -17.11 -27.84 -28.54
N SER A 557 -16.17 -27.99 -27.61
CA SER A 557 -15.07 -27.02 -27.42
C SER A 557 -13.91 -27.18 -28.43
N SER A 558 -13.91 -28.22 -29.25
CA SER A 558 -12.89 -28.49 -30.27
C SER A 558 -13.27 -28.02 -31.68
N GLY A 559 -14.50 -27.53 -31.89
CA GLY A 559 -14.92 -26.91 -33.15
C GLY A 559 -14.44 -25.47 -33.27
N ARG A 560 -13.17 -25.26 -33.63
CA ARG A 560 -12.74 -23.97 -34.20
C ARG A 560 -13.60 -23.71 -35.45
N ALA A 561 -14.34 -22.62 -35.45
CA ALA A 561 -14.87 -22.04 -36.68
C ALA A 561 -13.68 -21.74 -37.61
N GLU A 562 -13.61 -22.45 -38.73
CA GLU A 562 -12.79 -22.02 -39.87
C GLU A 562 -13.26 -20.62 -40.30
N PRO A 563 -12.34 -19.68 -40.58
CA PRO A 563 -12.73 -18.41 -41.16
C PRO A 563 -13.26 -18.67 -42.59
N PRO A 564 -14.28 -17.94 -43.05
CA PRO A 564 -14.81 -18.12 -44.39
C PRO A 564 -13.72 -17.83 -45.42
N ALA A 565 -13.59 -18.73 -46.40
CA ALA A 565 -12.72 -18.54 -47.56
C ALA A 565 -13.21 -17.33 -48.37
N ASP A 566 -12.28 -16.45 -48.73
CA ASP A 566 -12.52 -15.38 -49.70
C ASP A 566 -13.00 -15.97 -51.03
N ASP A 567 -14.18 -15.51 -51.45
CA ASP A 567 -14.80 -15.78 -52.74
C ASP A 567 -14.17 -14.86 -53.80
N PRO A 568 -13.45 -15.39 -54.83
CA PRO A 568 -12.81 -14.55 -55.84
C PRO A 568 -13.74 -14.06 -56.96
N GLU A 569 -15.06 -14.22 -56.87
CA GLU A 569 -16.01 -13.74 -57.90
C GLU A 569 -16.94 -12.62 -57.44
N ARG A 570 -16.39 -11.48 -56.99
CA ARG A 570 -17.11 -10.19 -57.02
C ARG A 570 -16.17 -9.02 -57.34
N LEU A 571 -15.76 -8.95 -58.61
CA LEU A 571 -15.35 -7.71 -59.28
C LEU A 571 -16.32 -7.47 -60.44
N ALA A 572 -17.36 -6.68 -60.18
CA ALA A 572 -18.15 -5.91 -61.14
C ALA A 572 -18.76 -4.71 -60.42
#